data_AF-A0A958E4X5-F1
#
_entry.id   AF-A0A958E4X5-F1
#
_cell.length_a   1.000
_cell.length_b   1.000
_cell.length_c   1.000
_cell.angle_alpha   90.00
_cell.angle_beta   90.00
_cell.angle_gamma   90.00
#
_symmetry.space_group_name_H-M   'P 1'
#
loop_
_entity.id
_entity.type
_entity.pdbx_description
1 polymer ?
#
loop_
_entity_poly.entity_id
_entity_poly.type
_entity_poly.pdbx_seq_one_letter_code
_entity_poly.pdbx_strand_id
1 'polypeptide(L)'
;MDEINRLTQKIIGCAIEVHKQLGPGLLESVYEAALCIEFEEINIRFERQKSLAVNYKNRSIGEFRVDILVKNIVVLELKSVERHDPLFEAQLLSYLKSGNYRVGLLI
;
A
#
# COMPACT_ATOMS: atom_id res chain seq x y z
N MET A 1 -15.04 12.55 1.74
CA MET A 1 -13.80 12.69 2.52
C MET A 1 -13.85 11.78 3.74
N ASP A 2 -14.94 11.81 4.51
CA ASP A 2 -15.07 11.07 5.77
C ASP A 2 -14.97 9.55 5.65
N GLU A 3 -15.52 8.94 4.59
CA GLU A 3 -15.43 7.49 4.40
C GLU A 3 -13.98 7.02 4.12
N ILE A 4 -13.24 7.80 3.32
CA ILE A 4 -11.83 7.51 3.02
C ILE A 4 -11.00 7.65 4.30
N ASN A 5 -11.24 8.68 5.11
CA ASN A 5 -10.55 8.86 6.39
C ASN A 5 -10.83 7.70 7.36
N ARG A 6 -12.07 7.21 7.42
CA ARG A 6 -12.41 6.01 8.24
C ARG A 6 -11.72 4.77 7.71
N LEU A 7 -11.59 4.62 6.39
CA LEU A 7 -10.88 3.51 5.78
C LEU A 7 -9.38 3.55 6.10
N THR A 8 -8.73 4.71 5.96
CA THR A 8 -7.31 4.85 6.29
C THR A 8 -7.04 4.63 7.77
N GLN A 9 -7.92 5.11 8.66
CA GLN A 9 -7.81 4.83 10.11
C GLN A 9 -7.85 3.33 10.41
N LYS A 10 -8.73 2.57 9.74
CA LYS A 10 -8.77 1.11 9.89
C LYS A 10 -7.49 0.45 9.39
N ILE A 11 -7.01 0.85 8.21
CA ILE A 11 -5.77 0.35 7.63
C ILE A 11 -4.57 0.59 8.56
N ILE A 12 -4.44 1.80 9.08
CA ILE A 12 -3.38 2.18 10.02
C ILE A 12 -3.51 1.37 11.32
N GLY A 13 -4.73 1.14 11.80
CA GLY A 13 -4.99 0.27 12.95
C GLY A 13 -4.47 -1.15 12.77
N CYS A 14 -4.72 -1.76 11.61
CA CYS A 14 -4.18 -3.08 11.25
C CYS A 14 -2.65 -3.07 11.18
N ALA A 15 -2.04 -2.06 10.56
CA ALA A 15 -0.58 -1.94 10.50
C ALA A 15 0.06 -1.82 11.89
N ILE A 16 -0.59 -1.08 12.80
CA ILE A 16 -0.16 -0.98 14.20
C ILE A 16 -0.26 -2.35 14.89
N GLU A 17 -1.34 -3.11 14.67
CA GLU A 17 -1.50 -4.44 15.27
C GLU A 17 -0.42 -5.42 14.78
N VAL A 18 -0.16 -5.46 13.46
CA VAL A 18 0.95 -6.22 12.89
C VAL A 18 2.27 -5.86 13.55
N HIS A 19 2.58 -4.57 13.70
CA HIS A 19 3.82 -4.14 14.32
C HIS A 19 3.90 -4.53 15.81
N LYS A 20 2.79 -4.48 16.56
CA LYS A 20 2.76 -4.94 17.96
C LYS A 20 3.04 -6.43 18.09
N GLN A 21 2.51 -7.24 17.18
CA GLN A 21 2.65 -8.70 17.23
C GLN A 21 4.03 -9.16 16.76
N LEU A 22 4.56 -8.56 15.68
CA LEU A 22 5.79 -9.02 15.03
C LEU A 22 7.04 -8.26 15.45
N GLY A 23 6.90 -7.03 15.94
CA GLY A 23 8.03 -6.13 16.19
C GLY A 23 8.78 -5.73 14.90
N PRO A 24 9.90 -5.00 15.02
CA PRO A 24 10.74 -4.61 13.90
C PRO A 24 11.71 -5.71 13.45
N GLY A 25 12.28 -5.57 12.25
CA GLY A 25 13.43 -6.36 11.77
C GLY A 25 13.10 -7.47 10.78
N LEU A 26 11.87 -7.54 10.27
CA LEU A 26 11.45 -8.50 9.24
C LEU A 26 11.50 -7.88 7.84
N LEU A 27 11.40 -8.72 6.82
CA LEU A 27 11.29 -8.26 5.44
C LEU A 27 9.91 -7.62 5.19
N GLU A 28 9.84 -6.65 4.27
CA GLU A 28 8.60 -6.01 3.82
C GLU A 28 7.53 -7.02 3.43
N SER A 29 7.92 -8.09 2.73
CA SER A 29 7.01 -9.16 2.30
C SER A 29 6.35 -9.92 3.45
N VAL A 30 6.97 -9.95 4.63
CA VAL A 30 6.42 -10.56 5.84
C VAL A 30 5.39 -9.64 6.48
N TYR A 31 5.68 -8.34 6.58
CA TYR A 31 4.72 -7.35 7.05
C TYR A 31 3.50 -7.25 6.12
N GLU A 32 3.74 -7.28 4.80
CA GLU A 32 2.67 -7.32 3.80
C GLU A 32 1.74 -8.52 4.00
N ALA A 33 2.32 -9.72 4.15
CA ALA A 33 1.54 -10.93 4.38
C ALA A 33 0.71 -10.85 5.67
N ALA A 34 1.30 -10.35 6.76
CA ALA A 34 0.58 -10.16 8.02
C ALA A 34 -0.54 -9.12 7.90
N LEU A 35 -0.31 -8.03 7.18
CA LEU A 35 -1.32 -7.00 6.96
C LEU A 35 -2.50 -7.49 6.11
N CYS A 36 -2.23 -8.38 5.14
CA CYS A 36 -3.29 -9.08 4.41
C CYS A 36 -4.18 -9.93 5.33
N ILE A 37 -3.59 -10.62 6.31
CA ILE A 37 -4.35 -11.42 7.29
C ILE A 37 -5.28 -10.50 8.11
N GLU A 38 -4.76 -9.39 8.64
CA GLU A 38 -5.59 -8.40 9.35
C GLU A 38 -6.78 -7.93 8.50
N PHE A 39 -6.55 -7.62 7.22
CA PHE A 39 -7.62 -7.19 6.31
C PHE A 39 -8.65 -8.28 6.05
N GLU A 40 -8.24 -9.54 5.96
CA GLU A 40 -9.16 -10.68 5.84
C GLU A 40 -10.03 -10.81 7.10
N GLU A 41 -9.45 -10.71 8.29
CA GLU A 41 -10.19 -10.80 9.56
C GLU A 41 -11.28 -9.73 9.69
N ILE A 42 -10.99 -8.51 9.25
CA ILE A 42 -11.97 -7.41 9.28
C ILE A 42 -12.75 -7.23 7.97
N ASN A 43 -12.67 -8.20 7.05
CA ASN A 43 -13.41 -8.26 5.79
C ASN A 43 -13.23 -7.00 4.91
N ILE A 44 -12.02 -6.45 4.86
CA ILE A 44 -11.65 -5.38 3.94
C ILE A 44 -11.21 -6.00 2.61
N ARG A 45 -11.83 -5.57 1.51
CA ARG A 45 -11.39 -5.98 0.16
C ARG A 45 -10.07 -5.31 -0.22
N PHE A 46 -9.08 -6.11 -0.61
CA PHE A 46 -7.80 -5.65 -1.13
C PHE A 46 -7.32 -6.49 -2.32
N GLU A 47 -6.33 -5.97 -3.03
CA GLU A 47 -5.54 -6.68 -4.04
C GLU A 47 -4.07 -6.57 -3.63
N ARG A 48 -3.42 -7.73 -3.42
CA ARG A 48 -2.01 -7.82 -3.06
C ARG A 48 -1.15 -7.87 -4.33
N GLN A 49 -0.02 -7.15 -4.33
CA GLN A 49 1.01 -7.20 -5.38
C GLN A 49 0.43 -6.89 -6.78
N LYS A 50 -0.44 -5.87 -6.85
CA LYS A 50 -1.19 -5.53 -8.07
C LYS A 50 -0.29 -4.84 -9.10
N SER A 51 -0.27 -5.39 -10.31
CA SER A 51 0.38 -4.75 -11.46
C SER A 51 -0.40 -3.52 -11.94
N LEU A 52 0.30 -2.42 -12.18
CA LEU A 52 -0.21 -1.20 -12.79
C LEU A 52 0.59 -0.89 -14.06
N ALA A 53 -0.10 -0.74 -15.19
CA ALA A 53 0.54 -0.37 -16.44
C ALA A 53 1.13 1.05 -16.38
N VAL A 54 2.36 1.19 -16.87
CA VAL A 54 3.02 2.48 -17.08
C VAL A 54 2.80 2.88 -18.53
N ASN A 55 2.07 3.97 -18.73
CA ASN A 55 1.72 4.44 -20.07
C ASN A 55 2.56 5.65 -20.45
N TYR A 56 3.20 5.60 -21.62
CA TYR A 56 3.83 6.73 -22.28
C TYR A 56 3.16 6.97 -23.63
N LYS A 57 2.57 8.16 -23.82
CA LYS A 57 1.82 8.52 -25.04
C LYS A 57 0.77 7.46 -25.43
N ASN A 58 -0.05 7.02 -24.47
CA ASN A 58 -1.08 5.97 -24.62
C ASN A 58 -0.54 4.59 -25.05
N ARG A 59 0.76 4.32 -24.85
CA ARG A 59 1.35 3.00 -25.05
C ARG A 59 1.89 2.49 -23.73
N SER A 60 1.54 1.25 -23.37
CA SER A 60 2.14 0.59 -22.22
C SER A 60 3.63 0.35 -22.52
N ILE A 61 4.48 0.76 -21.59
CA ILE A 61 5.95 0.62 -21.69
C ILE A 61 6.53 -0.25 -20.57
N GLY A 62 5.68 -0.79 -19.70
CA GLY A 62 6.07 -1.58 -18.55
C GLY A 62 5.00 -1.58 -17.48
N GLU A 63 5.32 -2.16 -16.33
CA GLU A 63 4.42 -2.25 -15.19
C GLU A 63 5.15 -1.86 -13.91
N PHE A 64 4.43 -1.17 -13.03
CA PHE A 64 4.77 -1.10 -11.62
C PHE A 64 3.98 -2.15 -10.86
N ARG A 65 4.45 -2.47 -9.66
CA ARG A 65 3.73 -3.34 -8.74
C ARG A 65 3.52 -2.60 -7.43
N VAL A 66 2.27 -2.44 -7.04
CA VAL A 66 1.92 -1.89 -5.72
C VAL A 66 1.79 -3.03 -4.72
N ASP A 67 2.25 -2.82 -3.51
CA ASP A 67 2.24 -3.86 -2.47
C ASP A 67 0.81 -4.27 -2.12
N ILE A 68 -0.04 -3.31 -1.79
CA ILE A 68 -1.46 -3.56 -1.54
C ILE A 68 -2.33 -2.41 -2.07
N LEU A 69 -3.40 -2.74 -2.78
CA LEU A 69 -4.46 -1.80 -3.13
C LEU A 69 -5.75 -2.15 -2.39
N VAL A 70 -6.22 -1.25 -1.54
CA VAL A 70 -7.44 -1.45 -0.75
C VAL A 70 -8.63 -0.76 -1.43
N LYS A 71 -9.71 -1.53 -1.66
CA LYS A 71 -10.97 -1.08 -2.26
C LYS A 71 -10.85 -0.26 -3.56
N ASN A 72 -9.80 -0.45 -4.37
CA ASN A 72 -9.49 0.39 -5.54
C ASN A 72 -9.37 1.90 -5.23
N ILE A 73 -9.03 2.26 -3.98
CA ILE A 73 -9.02 3.66 -3.52
C ILE A 73 -7.70 4.03 -2.85
N VAL A 74 -7.18 3.16 -1.97
CA VAL A 74 -6.00 3.43 -1.14
C VAL A 74 -4.86 2.51 -1.55
N VAL A 75 -3.76 3.10 -2.02
CA VAL A 75 -2.50 2.39 -2.29
C VAL A 75 -1.68 2.33 -1.01
N LEU A 76 -1.19 1.16 -0.65
CA LEU A 76 -0.21 0.98 0.41
C LEU A 76 1.12 0.62 -0.24
N GLU A 77 2.15 1.33 0.18
CA GLU A 77 3.55 1.01 -0.08
C GLU A 77 4.21 0.74 1.26
N LEU A 78 4.77 -0.45 1.44
CA LEU A 78 5.39 -0.84 2.70
C LEU A 78 6.90 -0.60 2.62
N LYS A 79 7.49 -0.13 3.72
CA LYS A 79 8.93 0.03 3.84
C LYS A 79 9.45 -0.47 5.18
N SER A 80 10.41 -1.39 5.14
CA SER A 80 11.13 -1.85 6.33
C SER A 80 12.59 -1.45 6.25
N VAL A 81 12.84 -0.18 6.60
CA VAL A 81 14.12 0.50 6.39
C VAL A 81 14.51 1.30 7.63
N GLU A 82 15.82 1.47 7.86
CA GLU A 82 16.33 2.28 8.98
C GLU A 82 16.01 3.77 8.80
N ARG A 83 15.95 4.24 7.55
CA ARG A 83 15.83 5.67 7.22
C ARG A 83 14.81 5.87 6.11
N HIS A 84 14.04 6.93 6.27
CA HIS A 84 13.16 7.42 5.22
C HIS A 84 13.98 7.96 4.03
N ASP A 85 13.53 7.64 2.82
CA ASP A 85 14.08 8.15 1.56
C ASP A 85 12.95 8.86 0.80
N PRO A 86 13.13 10.13 0.37
CA PRO A 86 12.16 10.84 -0.46
C PRO A 86 11.75 10.09 -1.74
N LEU A 87 12.58 9.15 -2.22
CA LEU A 87 12.26 8.29 -3.35
C LEU A 87 11.00 7.45 -3.10
N PHE A 88 10.75 7.02 -1.86
CA PHE A 88 9.56 6.23 -1.52
C PHE A 88 8.27 7.02 -1.74
N GLU A 89 8.27 8.31 -1.36
CA GLU A 89 7.14 9.21 -1.63
C GLU A 89 6.97 9.44 -3.13
N ALA A 90 8.07 9.67 -3.86
CA ALA A 90 8.02 9.86 -5.31
C ALA A 90 7.47 8.62 -6.05
N GLN A 91 7.82 7.42 -5.59
CA GLN A 91 7.30 6.16 -6.10
C GLN A 91 5.79 6.04 -5.83
N LEU A 92 5.35 6.27 -4.59
CA LEU A 92 3.93 6.24 -4.23
C LEU A 92 3.10 7.24 -5.06
N LEU A 93 3.59 8.46 -5.25
CA LEU A 93 2.95 9.47 -6.10
C LEU A 93 2.81 9.00 -7.56
N SER A 94 3.81 8.27 -8.07
CA SER A 94 3.78 7.69 -9.41
C SER A 94 2.69 6.63 -9.54
N TYR A 95 2.47 5.82 -8.50
CA TYR A 95 1.40 4.82 -8.45
C TYR A 95 0.01 5.47 -8.41
N LEU A 96 -0.16 6.50 -7.57
CA LEU A 96 -1.42 7.24 -7.49
C LEU A 96 -1.80 7.84 -8.85
N LYS A 97 -0.83 8.47 -9.52
CA LYS A 97 -1.03 9.06 -10.85
C LYS A 97 -1.33 8.01 -11.92
N SER A 98 -0.59 6.90 -11.92
CA SER A 98 -0.72 5.88 -12.98
C SER A 98 -2.02 5.08 -12.85
N GLY A 99 -2.45 4.79 -11.62
CA GLY A 99 -3.68 4.05 -11.35
C GLY A 99 -4.92 4.92 -11.12
N ASN A 100 -4.79 6.25 -11.17
CA ASN A 100 -5.84 7.21 -10.83
C ASN A 100 -6.45 6.96 -9.43
N TYR A 101 -5.59 6.66 -8.46
CA TYR A 101 -5.98 6.43 -7.07
C TYR A 101 -5.89 7.72 -6.26
N ARG A 102 -6.70 7.81 -5.20
CA ARG A 102 -6.90 9.07 -4.46
C ARG A 102 -6.00 9.23 -3.25
N VAL A 103 -5.62 8.13 -2.61
CA VAL A 103 -4.86 8.15 -1.36
C VAL A 103 -3.75 7.12 -1.41
N GLY A 104 -2.57 7.54 -0.97
CA GLY A 104 -1.44 6.66 -0.73
C GLY A 104 -1.09 6.66 0.76
N LEU A 105 -0.75 5.50 1.30
CA LEU A 105 -0.16 5.33 2.62
C LEU A 105 1.22 4.71 2.43
N LEU A 106 2.24 5.40 2.91
CA LEU A 106 3.59 4.86 3.06
C LEU A 106 3.71 4.39 4.52
N ILE A 107 3.91 3.09 4.71
CA ILE A 107 3.83 2.42 6.03
C ILE A 107 5.16 1.75 6.35
#